data_AF-A0A7W6PL75-F1
#
_entry.id   AF-A0A7W6PL75-F1
#
_cell.length_a   1.000
_cell.length_b   1.000
_cell.length_c   1.000
_cell.angle_alpha   90.00
_cell.angle_beta   90.00
_cell.angle_gamma   90.00
#
_symmetry.space_group_name_H-M   'P 1'
#
loop_
_entity.id
_entity.type
_entity.pdbx_description
1 polymer ?
#
loop_
_entity_poly.entity_id
_entity_poly.type
_entity_poly.pdbx_seq_one_letter_code
_entity_poly.pdbx_strand_id
1 'polypeptide(L)'
;MKRRPSLTVLWLMLVAAPAAAQHAGHASSLAGLRAGPAEEYRRVGEVQPGGALKVYGCFNNRQWCDVRSADARGWMPAQAIALNGGVATRVVPSVGFSLDAYWNAHYSGRDWTIESERALWREHTPGSAPELEILAPGEGLPAMGKPSIARRTKAETRADSERIQRDRAETERAKQEGAKRERAEQAERECIDKARAEQNVRGRGPVSEASATACRKASY
;
A
#
# COMPACT_ATOMS: atom_id res chain seq x y z
N MET A 1 60.86 59.24 -14.96
CA MET A 1 59.42 59.00 -15.22
C MET A 1 59.27 57.89 -16.26
N LYS A 2 58.67 56.75 -15.90
CA LYS A 2 57.98 55.80 -16.80
C LYS A 2 57.35 54.70 -15.92
N ARG A 3 56.08 54.91 -15.54
CA ARG A 3 55.29 53.90 -14.80
C ARG A 3 54.88 52.82 -15.81
N ARG A 4 55.18 51.56 -15.51
CA ARG A 4 54.66 50.40 -16.25
C ARG A 4 53.34 49.98 -15.59
N PRO A 5 52.17 50.25 -16.19
CA PRO A 5 50.97 49.50 -15.83
C PRO A 5 51.01 48.20 -16.64
N SER A 6 50.75 47.03 -16.03
CA SER A 6 49.95 45.98 -16.68
C SER A 6 49.93 44.66 -15.92
N LEU A 7 48.75 44.04 -16.00
CA LEU A 7 48.46 42.61 -15.92
C LEU A 7 48.29 41.98 -14.52
N THR A 8 47.54 42.62 -13.62
CA THR A 8 46.98 41.92 -12.43
C THR A 8 45.47 42.04 -12.28
N VAL A 9 44.75 42.60 -13.24
CA VAL A 9 43.28 42.72 -13.15
C VAL A 9 42.64 42.44 -14.50
N LEU A 10 42.60 41.17 -14.91
CA LEU A 10 41.54 40.70 -15.81
C LEU A 10 41.44 39.18 -15.79
N TRP A 11 40.98 38.63 -14.66
CA TRP A 11 40.41 37.29 -14.67
C TRP A 11 39.24 37.21 -13.70
N LEU A 12 38.26 38.10 -13.91
CA LEU A 12 36.91 37.84 -13.44
C LEU A 12 36.30 36.82 -14.40
N MET A 13 36.55 35.53 -14.16
CA MET A 13 35.77 34.51 -14.84
C MET A 13 34.36 34.52 -14.29
N LEU A 14 33.48 35.20 -15.02
CA LEU A 14 32.05 35.07 -14.90
C LEU A 14 31.67 33.66 -15.33
N VAL A 15 31.64 32.71 -14.39
CA VAL A 15 31.04 31.39 -14.60
C VAL A 15 29.54 31.63 -14.76
N ALA A 16 29.10 31.79 -16.01
CA ALA A 16 27.69 31.76 -16.35
C ALA A 16 27.18 30.34 -16.07
N ALA A 17 26.52 30.13 -14.93
CA ALA A 17 25.81 28.89 -14.66
C ALA A 17 24.67 28.76 -15.69
N PRO A 18 24.50 27.60 -16.34
CA PRO A 18 23.39 27.41 -17.27
C PRO A 18 22.07 27.55 -16.51
N ALA A 19 21.26 28.53 -16.90
CA ALA A 19 19.89 28.66 -16.42
C ALA A 19 19.06 27.55 -17.09
N ALA A 20 18.89 26.42 -16.41
CA ALA A 20 17.97 25.38 -16.85
C ALA A 20 16.56 25.98 -16.96
N ALA A 21 15.93 25.89 -18.13
CA ALA A 21 14.57 26.35 -18.34
C ALA A 21 13.61 25.59 -17.40
N GLN A 22 13.02 26.30 -16.45
CA GLN A 22 12.10 25.73 -15.46
C GLN A 22 10.67 25.79 -16.02
N HIS A 23 9.97 24.67 -15.97
CA HIS A 23 8.58 24.58 -16.39
C HIS A 23 7.66 24.62 -15.18
N ALA A 24 6.63 25.46 -15.22
CA ALA A 24 5.62 25.51 -14.17
C ALA A 24 4.56 24.42 -14.39
N GLY A 25 4.21 23.73 -13.32
CA GLY A 25 3.18 22.71 -13.32
C GLY A 25 2.55 22.52 -11.94
N HIS A 26 1.73 21.49 -11.82
CA HIS A 26 1.12 21.08 -10.57
C HIS A 26 1.01 19.55 -10.50
N ALA A 27 0.90 19.01 -9.29
CA ALA A 27 0.64 17.59 -9.09
C ALA A 27 -0.81 17.27 -9.50
N SER A 28 -1.01 16.31 -10.40
CA SER A 28 -2.34 15.86 -10.80
C SER A 28 -2.95 14.86 -9.81
N SER A 29 -2.11 14.21 -9.00
CA SER A 29 -2.48 13.24 -7.98
C SER A 29 -1.52 13.32 -6.78
N LEU A 30 -1.84 12.60 -5.71
CA LEU A 30 -0.94 12.46 -4.57
C LEU A 30 0.33 11.73 -5.01
N ALA A 31 1.49 12.35 -4.85
CA ALA A 31 2.74 11.73 -5.24
C ALA A 31 3.89 12.05 -4.28
N GLY A 32 4.70 11.03 -4.01
CA GLY A 32 5.91 11.15 -3.22
C GLY A 32 7.09 11.67 -4.04
N LEU A 33 7.86 12.58 -3.45
CA LEU A 33 9.16 12.99 -3.96
C LEU A 33 10.23 11.98 -3.53
N ARG A 34 11.09 11.58 -4.46
CA ARG A 34 12.14 10.58 -4.25
C ARG A 34 13.53 11.21 -4.37
N ALA A 35 14.51 10.61 -3.68
CA ALA A 35 15.91 11.07 -3.72
C ALA A 35 16.63 10.79 -5.06
N GLY A 36 16.01 10.04 -5.98
CA GLY A 36 16.52 9.68 -7.30
C GLY A 36 15.41 9.19 -8.24
N PRO A 37 15.69 9.00 -9.55
CA PRO A 37 14.70 8.73 -10.60
C PRO A 37 14.26 7.26 -10.66
N ALA A 38 13.86 6.68 -9.53
CA ALA A 38 13.34 5.31 -9.43
C ALA A 38 12.52 5.11 -8.14
N GLU A 39 11.67 4.07 -8.09
CA GLU A 39 10.76 3.85 -6.96
C GLU A 39 11.47 3.39 -5.69
N GLU A 40 12.62 2.74 -5.84
CA GLU A 40 13.44 2.22 -4.76
C GLU A 40 14.08 3.35 -3.93
N TYR A 41 14.32 4.52 -4.52
CA TYR A 41 14.91 5.64 -3.80
C TYR A 41 14.04 6.07 -2.60
N ARG A 42 14.71 6.53 -1.55
CA ARG A 42 14.05 7.04 -0.34
C ARG A 42 13.07 8.18 -0.69
N ARG A 43 11.91 8.19 -0.03
CA ARG A 43 10.97 9.32 -0.08
C ARG A 43 11.52 10.49 0.74
N VAL A 44 11.61 11.66 0.11
CA VAL A 44 12.13 12.90 0.70
C VAL A 44 11.05 13.95 0.94
N GLY A 45 9.85 13.68 0.45
CA GLY A 45 8.69 14.55 0.62
C GLY A 45 7.46 13.98 -0.08
N GLU A 46 6.38 14.73 -0.06
CA GLU A 46 5.11 14.39 -0.68
C GLU A 46 4.43 15.67 -1.16
N VAL A 47 3.62 15.56 -2.21
CA VAL A 47 2.87 16.69 -2.76
C VAL A 47 1.42 16.27 -2.95
N GLN A 48 0.51 17.04 -2.36
CA GLN A 48 -0.93 16.86 -2.51
C GLN A 48 -1.38 17.21 -3.94
N PRO A 49 -2.49 16.65 -4.43
CA PRO A 49 -3.10 17.07 -5.69
C PRO A 49 -3.31 18.59 -5.75
N GLY A 50 -3.02 19.19 -6.91
CA GLY A 50 -3.06 20.64 -7.12
C GLY A 50 -1.84 21.41 -6.58
N GLY A 51 -0.94 20.74 -5.84
CA GLY A 51 0.27 21.35 -5.32
C GLY A 51 1.17 21.88 -6.43
N ALA A 52 1.62 23.13 -6.31
CA ALA A 52 2.45 23.79 -7.31
C ALA A 52 3.84 23.15 -7.41
N LEU A 53 4.31 22.97 -8.65
CA LEU A 53 5.59 22.36 -8.97
C LEU A 53 6.41 23.23 -9.92
N LYS A 54 7.72 23.29 -9.69
CA LYS A 54 8.70 23.69 -10.70
C LYS A 54 9.41 22.45 -11.23
N VAL A 55 9.35 22.21 -12.54
CA VAL A 55 9.92 21.03 -13.19
C VAL A 55 11.19 21.43 -13.93
N TYR A 56 12.32 20.80 -13.58
CA TYR A 56 13.65 21.13 -14.11
C TYR A 56 14.04 20.28 -15.32
N GLY A 57 13.59 19.04 -15.35
CA GLY A 57 14.08 18.03 -16.27
C GLY A 57 13.34 16.72 -16.08
N CYS A 58 13.21 15.91 -17.13
CA CYS A 58 12.78 14.53 -17.01
C CYS A 58 13.94 13.57 -17.27
N PHE A 59 14.02 12.48 -16.54
CA PHE A 59 15.06 11.47 -16.70
C PHE A 59 14.99 10.84 -18.09
N ASN A 60 16.07 10.21 -18.56
CA ASN A 60 16.19 9.69 -19.93
C ASN A 60 15.07 8.70 -20.31
N ASN A 61 14.58 7.90 -19.34
CA ASN A 61 13.45 6.97 -19.55
C ASN A 61 12.07 7.66 -19.57
N ARG A 62 12.01 8.97 -19.35
CA ARG A 62 10.79 9.81 -19.25
C ARG A 62 9.79 9.39 -18.17
N GLN A 63 10.12 8.44 -17.30
CA GLN A 63 9.23 7.99 -16.23
C GLN A 63 9.29 8.90 -15.00
N TRP A 64 10.38 9.63 -14.82
CA TRP A 64 10.65 10.48 -13.66
C TRP A 64 11.01 11.89 -14.08
N CYS A 65 10.59 12.89 -13.32
CA CYS A 65 11.03 14.27 -13.51
C CYS A 65 11.53 14.87 -12.19
N ASP A 66 12.63 15.62 -12.27
CA ASP A 66 13.18 16.39 -11.15
C ASP A 66 12.33 17.65 -10.96
N VAL A 67 11.75 17.78 -9.77
CA VAL A 67 10.80 18.82 -9.42
C VAL A 67 11.14 19.46 -8.08
N ARG A 68 10.71 20.70 -7.91
CA ARG A 68 10.69 21.41 -6.62
C ARG A 68 9.25 21.73 -6.26
N SER A 69 8.80 21.22 -5.12
CA SER A 69 7.60 21.67 -4.42
C SER A 69 7.96 22.78 -3.43
N ALA A 70 7.00 23.23 -2.62
CA ALA A 70 7.24 24.19 -1.55
C ALA A 70 8.26 23.66 -0.52
N ASP A 71 8.15 22.38 -0.15
CA ASP A 71 8.87 21.83 1.01
C ASP A 71 10.12 21.04 0.63
N ALA A 72 10.20 20.53 -0.60
CA ALA A 72 11.32 19.68 -1.02
C ALA A 72 11.60 19.72 -2.53
N ARG A 73 12.86 19.44 -2.89
CA ARG A 73 13.22 18.98 -4.24
C ARG A 73 13.25 17.48 -4.25
N GLY A 74 12.94 16.88 -5.39
CA GLY A 74 13.20 15.46 -5.63
C GLY A 74 12.65 15.03 -6.98
N TRP A 75 12.68 13.72 -7.19
CA TRP A 75 12.14 13.09 -8.38
C TRP A 75 10.70 12.64 -8.16
N MET A 76 9.82 12.96 -9.11
CA MET A 76 8.40 12.61 -9.08
C MET A 76 8.05 11.81 -10.36
N PRO A 77 7.10 10.85 -10.29
CA PRO A 77 6.62 10.17 -11.48
C PRO A 77 6.06 11.18 -12.50
N ALA A 78 6.49 11.09 -13.75
CA ALA A 78 6.13 12.07 -14.78
C ALA A 78 4.60 12.11 -15.03
N GLN A 79 3.92 10.97 -14.87
CA GLN A 79 2.46 10.85 -14.99
C GLN A 79 1.67 11.58 -13.89
N ALA A 80 2.30 11.85 -12.74
CA ALA A 80 1.69 12.61 -11.64
C ALA A 80 1.83 14.12 -11.82
N ILE A 81 2.40 14.59 -12.94
CA ILE A 81 2.67 16.00 -13.20
C ILE A 81 1.80 16.49 -14.37
N ALA A 82 1.04 17.54 -14.12
CA ALA A 82 0.36 18.32 -15.14
C ALA A 82 1.12 19.63 -15.39
N LEU A 83 1.45 19.96 -16.64
CA LEU A 83 2.02 21.26 -16.99
C LEU A 83 0.98 22.15 -17.67
N ASN A 84 1.15 23.46 -17.49
CA ASN A 84 0.26 24.48 -18.05
C ASN A 84 0.39 24.62 -19.59
N GLY A 85 1.32 23.90 -20.24
CA GLY A 85 1.62 24.01 -21.67
C GLY A 85 1.81 22.68 -22.41
N GLY A 86 1.45 21.53 -21.80
CA GLY A 86 1.53 20.22 -22.45
C GLY A 86 1.91 19.07 -21.52
N VAL A 87 2.27 17.92 -22.08
CA VAL A 87 2.72 16.75 -21.30
C VAL A 87 4.17 16.95 -20.87
N ALA A 88 4.46 16.77 -19.58
CA ALA A 88 5.80 17.02 -19.00
C ALA A 88 6.92 16.33 -19.78
N THR A 89 6.73 15.07 -20.14
CA THR A 89 7.71 14.28 -20.88
C THR A 89 8.02 14.80 -22.27
N ARG A 90 7.15 15.61 -22.90
CA ARG A 90 7.36 16.15 -24.25
C ARG A 90 8.01 17.54 -24.25
N VAL A 91 7.68 18.34 -23.25
CA VAL A 91 8.05 19.78 -23.22
C VAL A 91 9.32 20.03 -22.40
N VAL A 92 9.57 19.20 -21.38
CA VAL A 92 10.71 19.35 -20.47
C VAL A 92 11.96 18.66 -21.05
N PRO A 93 13.17 19.25 -20.95
CA PRO A 93 14.40 18.63 -21.42
C PRO A 93 14.71 17.33 -20.68
N SER A 94 15.38 16.41 -21.39
CA SER A 94 15.95 15.22 -20.76
C SER A 94 17.20 15.57 -19.95
N VAL A 95 17.28 15.05 -18.73
CA VAL A 95 18.40 15.28 -17.80
C VAL A 95 18.98 13.97 -17.31
N GLY A 96 20.29 13.95 -17.10
CA GLY A 96 20.99 12.84 -16.45
C GLY A 96 20.82 12.87 -14.92
N PHE A 97 21.17 11.77 -14.28
CA PHE A 97 21.24 11.67 -12.83
C PHE A 97 22.62 11.15 -12.41
N SER A 98 23.26 11.87 -11.49
CA SER A 98 24.46 11.42 -10.79
C SER A 98 24.16 11.53 -9.30
N LEU A 99 24.21 10.40 -8.60
CA LEU A 99 23.84 10.30 -7.19
C LEU A 99 24.62 11.31 -6.35
N ASP A 100 25.95 11.26 -6.38
CA ASP A 100 26.80 12.09 -5.52
C ASP A 100 26.62 13.57 -5.84
N ALA A 101 26.61 13.97 -7.12
CA ALA A 101 26.43 15.36 -7.51
C ALA A 101 25.06 15.91 -7.08
N TYR A 102 23.99 15.15 -7.31
CA TYR A 102 22.63 15.58 -6.98
C TYR A 102 22.42 15.65 -5.46
N TRP A 103 22.88 14.64 -4.72
CA TRP A 103 22.72 14.58 -3.27
C TRP A 103 23.53 15.65 -2.56
N ASN A 104 24.75 15.92 -3.02
CA ASN A 104 25.57 17.02 -2.50
C ASN A 104 24.91 18.39 -2.72
N ALA A 105 24.27 18.59 -3.88
CA ALA A 105 23.63 19.85 -4.22
C ALA A 105 22.30 20.09 -3.47
N HIS A 106 21.58 19.04 -3.07
CA HIS A 106 20.18 19.17 -2.63
C HIS A 106 19.86 18.58 -1.25
N TYR A 107 20.73 17.73 -0.71
CA TYR A 107 20.46 17.00 0.53
C TYR A 107 21.63 17.02 1.52
N SER A 108 22.61 17.92 1.34
CA SER A 108 23.73 18.06 2.28
C SER A 108 23.23 18.33 3.70
N GLY A 109 23.83 17.64 4.67
CA GLY A 109 23.48 17.76 6.09
C GLY A 109 22.25 16.96 6.55
N ARG A 110 21.67 16.10 5.70
CA ARG A 110 20.64 15.13 6.12
C ARG A 110 21.30 13.86 6.67
N ASP A 111 20.85 13.37 7.83
CA ASP A 111 21.41 12.18 8.51
C ASP A 111 21.38 10.90 7.64
N TRP A 112 20.43 10.80 6.71
CA TRP A 112 20.32 9.68 5.78
C TRP A 112 21.21 9.81 4.54
N THR A 113 21.93 10.92 4.38
CA THR A 113 22.91 11.09 3.27
C THR A 113 24.32 10.71 3.69
N ILE A 114 24.46 9.90 4.74
CA ILE A 114 25.74 9.34 5.20
C ILE A 114 26.35 8.43 4.13
N GLU A 115 27.68 8.28 4.19
CA GLU A 115 28.46 7.56 3.18
C GLU A 115 28.01 6.10 3.00
N SER A 116 27.54 5.44 4.07
CA SER A 116 27.02 4.08 3.99
C SER A 116 25.75 3.98 3.12
N GLU A 117 24.84 4.95 3.21
CA GLU A 117 23.65 4.98 2.34
C GLU A 117 24.04 5.33 0.90
N ARG A 118 25.00 6.23 0.69
CA ARG A 118 25.51 6.52 -0.66
C ARG A 118 26.17 5.30 -1.30
N ALA A 119 26.97 4.55 -0.57
CA ALA A 119 27.62 3.35 -1.06
C ALA A 119 26.60 2.32 -1.58
N LEU A 120 25.51 2.10 -0.83
CA LEU A 120 24.39 1.24 -1.27
C LEU A 120 23.80 1.72 -2.60
N TRP A 121 23.60 3.03 -2.76
CA TRP A 121 22.97 3.58 -3.96
C TRP A 121 23.91 3.76 -5.16
N ARG A 122 25.23 3.78 -4.97
CA ARG A 122 26.21 3.81 -6.08
C ARG A 122 26.30 2.45 -6.77
N GLU A 123 26.18 1.37 -6.00
CA GLU A 123 26.19 0.00 -6.52
C GLU A 123 24.85 -0.35 -7.21
N HIS A 124 23.78 0.38 -6.85
CA HIS A 124 22.48 0.26 -7.47
C HIS A 124 22.39 1.02 -8.80
N THR A 125 22.00 0.33 -9.88
CA THR A 125 21.78 0.98 -11.19
C THR A 125 20.34 1.50 -11.29
N PRO A 126 20.12 2.83 -11.37
CA PRO A 126 18.77 3.38 -11.50
C PRO A 126 18.12 2.92 -12.82
N GLY A 127 16.92 2.35 -12.74
CA GLY A 127 16.17 1.91 -13.92
C GLY A 127 16.52 0.50 -14.44
N SER A 128 17.32 -0.28 -13.70
CA SER A 128 17.44 -1.73 -13.92
C SER A 128 16.41 -2.53 -13.13
N ALA A 129 15.45 -1.86 -12.47
CA ALA A 129 14.28 -2.54 -11.95
C ALA A 129 13.58 -3.20 -13.15
N PRO A 130 13.44 -4.54 -13.18
CA PRO A 130 12.70 -5.18 -14.25
C PRO A 130 11.32 -4.53 -14.32
N GLU A 131 10.84 -4.24 -15.55
CA GLU A 131 9.45 -3.84 -15.81
C GLU A 131 8.57 -4.69 -14.90
N LEU A 132 7.71 -4.05 -14.08
CA LEU A 132 6.93 -4.71 -13.03
C LEU A 132 6.13 -5.92 -13.54
N GLU A 133 6.01 -6.10 -14.85
CA GLU A 133 5.48 -7.28 -15.54
C GLU A 133 6.23 -8.59 -15.21
N ILE A 134 7.54 -8.56 -14.91
CA ILE A 134 8.29 -9.78 -14.51
C ILE A 134 8.06 -10.11 -13.02
N LEU A 135 7.61 -9.14 -12.22
CA LEU A 135 7.32 -9.30 -10.79
C LEU A 135 5.82 -9.38 -10.47
N ALA A 136 4.95 -9.22 -11.47
CA ALA A 136 3.51 -9.42 -11.32
C ALA A 136 3.26 -10.88 -10.88
N PRO A 137 2.76 -11.13 -9.65
CA PRO A 137 2.43 -12.46 -9.22
C PRO A 137 1.16 -12.90 -9.94
N GLY A 138 1.36 -13.56 -11.09
CA GLY A 138 0.41 -14.48 -11.65
C GLY A 138 -0.63 -13.88 -12.58
N GLU A 139 -0.31 -13.83 -13.87
CA GLU A 139 -1.21 -14.35 -14.88
C GLU A 139 -0.38 -15.11 -15.93
N GLY A 140 -0.52 -16.44 -15.97
CA GLY A 140 -0.34 -17.18 -17.22
C GLY A 140 0.85 -18.13 -17.41
N LEU A 141 1.93 -18.09 -16.63
CA LEU A 141 3.02 -19.08 -16.82
C LEU A 141 2.89 -20.28 -15.87
N PRO A 142 2.78 -21.53 -16.38
CA PRO A 142 2.88 -22.70 -15.52
C PRO A 142 4.26 -22.71 -14.87
N ALA A 143 4.30 -22.53 -13.55
CA ALA A 143 5.54 -22.48 -12.79
C ALA A 143 6.22 -23.86 -12.82
N MET A 144 7.12 -24.06 -13.78
CA MET A 144 8.08 -25.17 -13.76
C MET A 144 9.10 -24.89 -12.67
N GLY A 145 8.82 -25.35 -11.44
CA GLY A 145 9.73 -25.23 -10.31
C GLY A 145 9.02 -25.31 -8.96
N LYS A 146 9.78 -25.64 -7.90
CA LYS A 146 9.25 -25.66 -6.53
C LYS A 146 8.79 -24.24 -6.14
N PRO A 147 7.59 -24.07 -5.56
CA PRO A 147 7.09 -22.76 -5.17
C PRO A 147 8.04 -22.08 -4.17
N SER A 148 8.22 -20.77 -4.33
CA SER A 148 9.01 -19.94 -3.42
C SER A 148 8.51 -20.07 -1.98
N ILE A 149 9.39 -19.83 -1.01
CA ILE A 149 9.05 -19.88 0.43
C ILE A 149 7.83 -18.98 0.71
N ALA A 150 7.83 -17.75 0.18
CA ALA A 150 6.71 -16.82 0.34
C ALA A 150 5.38 -17.37 -0.19
N ARG A 151 5.39 -18.06 -1.36
CA ARG A 151 4.16 -18.68 -1.90
C ARG A 151 3.67 -19.83 -1.03
N ARG A 152 4.59 -20.65 -0.49
CA ARG A 152 4.22 -21.74 0.43
C ARG A 152 3.62 -21.21 1.72
N THR A 153 4.27 -20.25 2.37
CA THR A 153 3.75 -19.62 3.60
C THR A 153 2.39 -18.97 3.39
N LYS A 154 2.17 -18.29 2.24
CA LYS A 154 0.86 -17.71 1.91
C LYS A 154 -0.23 -18.77 1.71
N ALA A 155 0.10 -19.88 1.04
CA ALA A 155 -0.84 -20.97 0.84
C ALA A 155 -1.18 -21.68 2.16
N GLU A 156 -0.19 -21.91 3.02
CA GLU A 156 -0.37 -22.48 4.37
C GLU A 156 -1.25 -21.56 5.24
N THR A 157 -0.97 -20.26 5.27
CA THR A 157 -1.77 -19.27 6.03
C THR A 157 -3.23 -19.25 5.57
N ARG A 158 -3.48 -19.34 4.25
CA ARG A 158 -4.83 -19.41 3.70
C ARG A 158 -5.54 -20.69 4.12
N ALA A 159 -4.87 -21.84 4.01
CA ALA A 159 -5.43 -23.13 4.40
C ALA A 159 -5.77 -23.19 5.89
N ASP A 160 -4.92 -22.60 6.75
CA ASP A 160 -5.15 -22.53 8.19
C ASP A 160 -6.33 -21.61 8.53
N SER A 161 -6.41 -20.44 7.89
CA SER A 161 -7.57 -19.53 8.03
C SER A 161 -8.88 -20.22 7.63
N GLU A 162 -8.87 -20.96 6.52
CA GLU A 162 -10.03 -21.73 6.05
C GLU A 162 -10.40 -22.86 7.02
N ARG A 163 -9.42 -23.49 7.68
CA ARG A 163 -9.63 -24.51 8.71
C ARG A 163 -10.30 -23.91 9.94
N ILE A 164 -9.75 -22.82 10.46
CA ILE A 164 -10.29 -22.10 11.62
C ILE A 164 -11.73 -21.64 11.35
N GLN A 165 -12.02 -21.16 10.14
CA GLN A 165 -13.37 -20.77 9.75
C GLN A 165 -14.34 -21.95 9.75
N ARG A 166 -13.93 -23.13 9.29
CA ARG A 166 -14.76 -24.34 9.34
C ARG A 166 -15.03 -24.79 10.77
N ASP A 167 -14.01 -24.89 11.61
CA ASP A 167 -14.15 -25.32 13.02
C ASP A 167 -15.09 -24.38 13.79
N ARG A 168 -14.99 -23.06 13.52
CA ARG A 168 -15.92 -22.07 14.09
C ARG A 168 -17.35 -22.27 13.59
N ALA A 169 -17.54 -22.53 12.30
CA ALA A 169 -18.87 -22.78 11.75
C ALA A 169 -19.49 -24.06 12.32
N GLU A 170 -18.71 -25.13 12.51
CA GLU A 170 -19.17 -26.36 13.15
C GLU A 170 -19.56 -26.13 14.61
N THR A 171 -18.75 -25.37 15.35
CA THR A 171 -19.05 -25.01 16.74
C THR A 171 -20.34 -24.20 16.84
N GLU A 172 -20.55 -23.23 15.96
CA GLU A 172 -21.79 -22.44 15.93
C GLU A 172 -23.01 -23.28 15.56
N ARG A 173 -22.87 -24.24 14.63
CA ARG A 173 -23.95 -25.20 14.32
C ARG A 173 -24.30 -26.06 15.53
N ALA A 174 -23.30 -26.60 16.23
CA ALA A 174 -23.51 -27.41 17.44
C ALA A 174 -24.21 -26.60 18.55
N LYS A 175 -23.83 -25.33 18.75
CA LYS A 175 -24.54 -24.42 19.67
C LYS A 175 -25.98 -24.18 19.27
N GLN A 176 -26.25 -23.96 17.98
CA GLN A 176 -27.61 -23.77 17.47
C GLN A 176 -28.47 -25.02 17.67
N GLU A 177 -27.92 -26.20 17.43
CA GLU A 177 -28.61 -27.47 17.70
C GLU A 177 -28.86 -27.68 19.19
N GLY A 178 -27.88 -27.36 20.05
CA GLY A 178 -28.05 -27.37 21.51
C GLY A 178 -29.19 -26.44 21.96
N ALA A 179 -29.18 -25.20 21.51
CA ALA A 179 -30.23 -24.22 21.81
C ALA A 179 -31.61 -24.65 21.30
N LYS A 180 -31.69 -25.36 20.15
CA LYS A 180 -32.95 -25.93 19.66
C LYS A 180 -33.46 -27.05 20.56
N ARG A 181 -32.56 -27.95 21.02
CA ARG A 181 -32.91 -29.04 21.95
C ARG A 181 -33.39 -28.49 23.29
N GLU A 182 -32.71 -27.50 23.85
CA GLU A 182 -33.13 -26.83 25.09
C GLU A 182 -34.51 -26.19 24.96
N ARG A 183 -34.78 -25.50 23.83
CA ARG A 183 -36.12 -24.94 23.55
C ARG A 183 -37.20 -26.01 23.42
N ALA A 184 -36.89 -27.14 22.79
CA ALA A 184 -37.81 -28.28 22.68
C ALA A 184 -38.12 -28.88 24.06
N GLU A 185 -37.10 -29.09 24.89
CA GLU A 185 -37.28 -29.58 26.27
C GLU A 185 -38.10 -28.61 27.12
N GLN A 186 -37.88 -27.29 26.97
CA GLN A 186 -38.66 -26.28 27.66
C GLN A 186 -40.12 -26.28 27.19
N ALA A 187 -40.37 -26.39 25.89
CA ALA A 187 -41.73 -26.50 25.34
C ALA A 187 -42.46 -27.76 25.80
N GLU A 188 -41.76 -28.91 25.91
CA GLU A 188 -42.33 -30.15 26.44
C GLU A 188 -42.75 -29.97 27.91
N ARG A 189 -41.88 -29.36 28.74
CA ARG A 189 -42.19 -29.06 30.15
C ARG A 189 -43.40 -28.15 30.28
N GLU A 190 -43.44 -27.05 29.52
CA GLU A 190 -44.56 -26.11 29.52
C GLU A 190 -45.87 -26.77 29.06
N CYS A 191 -45.82 -27.68 28.08
CA CYS A 191 -46.96 -28.47 27.63
C CYS A 191 -47.49 -29.40 28.74
N ILE A 192 -46.59 -30.14 29.41
CA ILE A 192 -46.94 -31.05 30.49
C ILE A 192 -47.57 -30.28 31.67
N ASP A 193 -46.99 -29.14 32.04
CA ASP A 193 -47.49 -28.30 33.13
C ASP A 193 -48.90 -27.77 32.83
N LYS A 194 -49.16 -27.33 31.58
CA LYS A 194 -50.51 -26.94 31.14
C LYS A 194 -51.50 -28.10 31.20
N ALA A 195 -51.13 -29.28 30.70
CA ALA A 195 -51.99 -30.46 30.74
C ALA A 195 -52.32 -30.89 32.19
N ARG A 196 -51.36 -30.77 33.11
CA ARG A 196 -51.56 -31.03 34.54
C ARG A 196 -52.52 -30.03 35.18
N ALA A 197 -52.39 -28.75 34.85
CA ALA A 197 -53.30 -27.71 35.33
C ALA A 197 -54.75 -27.97 34.86
N GLU A 198 -54.94 -28.33 33.59
CA GLU A 198 -56.26 -28.67 33.05
C GLU A 198 -56.90 -29.90 33.71
N GLN A 199 -56.12 -30.94 34.02
CA GLN A 199 -56.63 -32.14 34.68
C GLN A 199 -57.00 -31.92 36.16
N ASN A 200 -56.19 -31.12 36.88
CA ASN A 200 -56.51 -30.69 38.24
C ASN A 200 -57.85 -29.93 38.27
N VAL A 201 -58.12 -29.05 37.29
CA VAL A 201 -59.40 -28.34 37.16
C VAL A 201 -60.56 -29.30 36.85
N ARG A 202 -60.32 -30.37 36.06
CA ARG A 202 -61.34 -31.37 35.69
C ARG A 202 -61.55 -32.48 36.73
N GLY A 203 -60.85 -32.46 37.86
CA GLY A 203 -60.96 -33.47 38.92
C GLY A 203 -60.56 -34.89 38.50
N ARG A 204 -59.76 -35.04 37.42
CA ARG A 204 -59.19 -36.33 37.01
C ARG A 204 -57.80 -36.47 37.65
N GLY A 205 -57.41 -37.71 38.00
CA GLY A 205 -56.14 -38.05 38.64
C GLY A 205 -54.88 -37.67 37.82
N PRO A 206 -53.70 -38.24 38.12
CA PRO A 206 -52.43 -37.80 37.52
C PRO A 206 -52.40 -37.89 35.98
N VAL A 207 -51.58 -37.03 35.36
CA VAL A 207 -51.37 -36.95 33.90
C VAL A 207 -51.09 -38.32 33.32
N SER A 208 -51.94 -38.74 32.36
CA SER A 208 -51.76 -40.01 31.68
C SER A 208 -50.48 -40.01 30.84
N GLU A 209 -49.84 -41.17 30.77
CA GLU A 209 -48.62 -41.41 29.99
C GLU A 209 -48.82 -41.07 28.49
N ALA A 210 -50.06 -41.19 28.00
CA ALA A 210 -50.48 -40.79 26.66
C ALA A 210 -50.38 -39.26 26.45
N SER A 211 -50.73 -38.44 27.44
CA SER A 211 -50.62 -36.98 27.36
C SER A 211 -49.17 -36.50 27.43
N ALA A 212 -48.33 -37.13 28.25
CA ALA A 212 -46.89 -36.87 28.27
C ALA A 212 -46.23 -37.22 26.93
N THR A 213 -46.61 -38.35 26.33
CA THR A 213 -46.11 -38.75 25.01
C THR A 213 -46.54 -37.79 23.89
N ALA A 214 -47.74 -37.23 23.97
CA ALA A 214 -48.24 -36.23 23.02
C ALA A 214 -47.46 -34.91 23.10
N CYS A 215 -47.15 -34.42 24.31
CA CYS A 215 -46.34 -33.21 24.49
C CYS A 215 -44.91 -33.35 23.94
N ARG A 216 -44.29 -34.52 24.12
CA ARG A 216 -42.97 -34.81 23.54
C ARG A 216 -42.99 -34.77 22.02
N LYS A 217 -44.01 -35.37 21.39
CA LYS A 217 -44.16 -35.38 19.93
C LYS A 217 -44.43 -33.99 19.35
N ALA A 218 -45.01 -33.06 20.12
CA ALA A 218 -45.30 -31.71 19.66
C ALA A 218 -44.10 -30.75 19.78
N SER A 219 -43.02 -31.16 20.47
CA SER A 219 -41.88 -30.30 20.80
C SER A 219 -40.66 -30.51 19.92
N TYR A 220 -40.63 -31.58 19.12
CA TYR A 220 -39.60 -31.93 18.14
C TYR A 220 -40.11 -31.74 16.71
#